data_AF-A0A2P6V8U8-F1
#
_entry.id   AF-A0A2P6V8U8-F1
#
_cell.length_a   1.000
_cell.length_b   1.000
_cell.length_c   1.000
_cell.angle_alpha   90.00
_cell.angle_beta   90.00
_cell.angle_gamma   90.00
#
_symmetry.space_group_name_H-M   'P 1'
#
loop_
_entity.id
_entity.type
_entity.pdbx_description
1 polymer ?
#
loop_
_entity_poly.entity_id
_entity_poly.type
_entity_poly.pdbx_seq_one_letter_code
_entity_poly.pdbx_strand_id
1 'polypeptide(L)'
;MAARRVDTVGAPEQVVHLLPAQVQHDGPAAVAAYFRPQPTGSEVDGLPLLQCSLRGRTLAGVQLPLPAGYSGAVLERRQAEESDTAGSPGGGGAQGERWAATATFPTHMHYWNHDAAPLRGDGLRRCMEWAGLAERLHAPVDPAAALQSLLDFLLKHGRSVRSVWLDVDFARGNLLHAHGSAALQSARMRVRALGCAALALLSTHPLEELRVCSDVDAQWLPRMPLVTKASLRFEFDEEDQPAGPLDWVADRLPAVTELSLRGLYGHGHLWLSAGAAMPAGVRRLSLVGVIEGMEPALGQLEELSWSMCPRENVVAGNFKTTWMEAICQSTRLTKLELDVIYPEDAVAFFDALSTATRLRRLSLRHGMVDNGPFLGMDEVLPLMLGGALWPLRALTYLDLSGNDMAAFPKGLEALGSLKELQLTTNAGIKQLAAGPWQSSLTKLEADWGLADAALDAGGAGHALWGMTALQALTVYQGYPKPITTKLDAFRAAARERVPQLTQLRFW
;
A
#
# COMPACT_ATOMS: atom_id res chain seq x y z
N MET A 1 6.23 -17.86 10.63
CA MET A 1 5.75 -19.23 10.87
C MET A 1 6.96 -20.11 11.11
N ALA A 2 7.09 -20.75 12.28
CA ALA A 2 8.10 -21.79 12.46
C ALA A 2 7.70 -22.99 11.58
N ALA A 3 8.54 -23.36 10.62
CA ALA A 3 8.34 -24.59 9.85
C ALA A 3 8.22 -25.75 10.84
N ARG A 4 7.09 -26.47 10.81
CA ARG A 4 6.85 -27.63 11.66
C ARG A 4 7.92 -28.67 11.30
N ARG A 5 8.92 -28.86 12.16
CA ARG A 5 9.96 -29.87 11.93
C ARG A 5 9.29 -31.24 11.92
N VAL A 6 9.46 -31.96 10.81
CA VAL A 6 9.07 -33.36 10.74
C VAL A 6 10.09 -34.15 11.57
N ASP A 7 9.59 -34.96 12.50
CA ASP A 7 10.43 -35.87 13.26
C ASP A 7 10.85 -37.04 12.35
N THR A 8 12.14 -37.12 12.04
CA THR A 8 12.75 -38.19 11.25
C THR A 8 13.56 -39.17 12.10
N VAL A 9 13.52 -39.04 13.43
CA VAL A 9 14.31 -39.86 14.35
C VAL A 9 13.84 -41.32 14.27
N GLY A 10 14.78 -42.22 13.95
CA GLY A 10 14.52 -43.66 13.85
C GLY A 10 13.99 -44.15 12.49
N ALA A 11 13.77 -43.26 11.52
CA ALA A 11 13.39 -43.66 10.16
C ALA A 11 14.60 -44.23 9.40
N PRO A 12 14.51 -45.42 8.79
CA PRO A 12 15.62 -46.05 8.07
C PRO A 12 16.01 -45.26 6.81
N GLU A 13 17.29 -45.29 6.47
CA GLU A 13 17.77 -44.78 5.20
C GLU A 13 17.35 -45.70 4.05
N GLN A 14 16.80 -45.13 2.98
CA GLN A 14 16.37 -45.87 1.81
C GLN A 14 16.79 -45.19 0.50
N VAL A 15 17.02 -46.01 -0.52
CA VAL A 15 17.24 -45.54 -1.88
C VAL A 15 15.89 -45.19 -2.51
N VAL A 16 15.70 -43.93 -2.88
CA VAL A 16 14.45 -43.44 -3.47
C VAL A 16 14.61 -43.22 -4.97
N HIS A 17 13.60 -43.62 -5.74
CA HIS A 17 13.54 -43.47 -7.18
C HIS A 17 12.31 -42.66 -7.57
N LEU A 18 12.49 -41.53 -8.25
CA LEU A 18 11.41 -40.81 -8.93
C LEU A 18 11.31 -41.32 -10.36
N LEU A 19 10.24 -42.06 -10.63
CA LEU A 19 9.96 -42.68 -11.92
C LEU A 19 8.98 -41.84 -12.74
N PRO A 20 9.07 -41.84 -14.08
CA PRO A 20 8.10 -41.20 -14.97
C PRO A 20 6.85 -42.09 -15.14
N ALA A 21 6.32 -42.60 -14.03
CA ALA A 21 5.19 -43.52 -14.01
C ALA A 21 4.39 -43.34 -12.71
N GLN A 22 3.08 -43.61 -12.79
CA GLN A 22 2.19 -43.58 -11.64
C GLN A 22 1.91 -45.00 -11.14
N VAL A 23 2.02 -45.22 -9.83
CA VAL A 23 1.59 -46.45 -9.18
C VAL A 23 0.09 -46.34 -8.90
N GLN A 24 -0.72 -47.23 -9.49
CA GLN A 24 -2.17 -47.24 -9.30
C GLN A 24 -2.61 -48.10 -8.11
N HIS A 25 -1.82 -49.12 -7.75
CA HIS A 25 -2.14 -50.10 -6.73
C HIS A 25 -0.87 -50.78 -6.21
N ASP A 26 -0.83 -51.05 -4.91
CA ASP A 26 0.26 -51.78 -4.25
C ASP A 26 -0.01 -53.29 -4.28
N GLY A 27 0.84 -54.08 -4.94
CA GLY A 27 0.66 -55.52 -5.03
C GLY A 27 1.94 -56.28 -5.39
N PRO A 28 1.91 -57.61 -5.45
CA PRO A 28 3.08 -58.42 -5.77
C PRO A 28 3.68 -58.04 -7.12
N ALA A 29 4.93 -57.58 -7.10
CA ALA A 29 5.67 -57.22 -8.30
C ALA A 29 7.13 -57.63 -8.15
N ALA A 30 7.71 -58.24 -9.18
CA ALA A 30 9.10 -58.68 -9.20
C ALA A 30 10.08 -57.50 -9.43
N VAL A 31 9.89 -56.39 -8.71
CA VAL A 31 10.67 -55.15 -8.90
C VAL A 31 12.16 -55.41 -8.69
N ALA A 32 12.55 -56.08 -7.61
CA ALA A 32 13.96 -56.40 -7.32
C ALA A 32 14.63 -57.31 -8.38
N ALA A 33 13.84 -58.08 -9.12
CA ALA A 33 14.36 -58.95 -10.18
C ALA A 33 14.68 -58.16 -11.46
N TYR A 34 13.86 -57.16 -11.81
CA TYR A 34 13.91 -56.51 -13.12
C TYR A 34 14.34 -55.04 -13.09
N PHE A 35 14.09 -54.32 -12.00
CA PHE A 35 14.49 -52.94 -11.83
C PHE A 35 15.89 -52.88 -11.23
N ARG A 36 16.91 -52.95 -12.09
CA ARG A 36 18.32 -52.89 -11.72
C ARG A 36 19.00 -51.72 -12.42
N PRO A 37 19.11 -50.55 -11.78
CA PRO A 37 19.91 -49.43 -12.28
C PRO A 37 21.34 -49.85 -12.57
N GLN A 38 21.79 -49.65 -13.82
CA GLN A 38 23.17 -49.94 -14.24
C GLN A 38 23.85 -48.66 -14.73
N PRO A 39 25.08 -48.36 -14.31
CA PRO A 39 25.87 -47.29 -14.90
C PRO A 39 26.14 -47.57 -16.38
N THR A 40 25.95 -46.56 -17.23
CA THR A 40 26.24 -46.65 -18.66
C THR A 40 27.71 -46.37 -18.99
N GLY A 41 28.47 -45.84 -18.03
CA GLY A 41 29.83 -45.33 -18.25
C GLY A 41 29.89 -43.94 -18.92
N SER A 42 28.73 -43.35 -19.23
CA SER A 42 28.60 -41.98 -19.76
C SER A 42 28.10 -41.01 -18.67
N GLU A 43 28.30 -39.73 -18.88
CA GLU A 43 27.81 -38.66 -17.99
C GLU A 43 26.93 -37.67 -18.76
N VAL A 44 25.99 -37.06 -18.06
CA VAL A 44 25.12 -36.00 -18.58
C VAL A 44 25.10 -34.85 -17.57
N ASP A 45 25.50 -33.67 -18.01
CA ASP A 45 25.63 -32.47 -17.16
C ASP A 45 26.49 -32.72 -15.90
N GLY A 46 27.56 -33.52 -16.02
CA GLY A 46 28.45 -33.88 -14.92
C GLY A 46 27.86 -34.87 -13.92
N LEU A 47 26.74 -35.52 -14.23
CA LEU A 47 26.15 -36.60 -13.42
C LEU A 47 26.28 -37.95 -14.14
N PRO A 48 26.64 -39.04 -13.43
CA PRO A 48 26.69 -40.39 -13.99
C PRO A 48 25.33 -40.83 -14.55
N LEU A 49 25.31 -41.24 -15.81
CA LEU A 49 24.11 -41.73 -16.47
C LEU A 49 23.86 -43.20 -16.11
N LEU A 50 22.67 -43.45 -15.59
CA LEU A 50 22.14 -44.76 -15.27
C LEU A 50 21.11 -45.19 -16.31
N GLN A 51 21.01 -46.50 -16.53
CA GLN A 51 19.99 -47.10 -17.36
C GLN A 51 19.32 -48.25 -16.62
N CYS A 52 18.01 -48.41 -16.80
CA CYS A 52 17.29 -49.61 -16.36
C CYS A 52 16.08 -49.87 -17.28
N SER A 53 15.34 -50.94 -16.99
CA SER A 53 14.08 -51.22 -17.66
C SER A 53 12.95 -51.41 -16.66
N LEU A 54 11.78 -50.84 -16.96
CA LEU A 54 10.56 -51.05 -16.19
C LEU A 54 9.42 -51.49 -17.12
N ARG A 55 8.88 -52.70 -16.91
CA ARG A 55 7.84 -53.31 -17.77
C ARG A 55 8.23 -53.32 -19.26
N GLY A 56 9.50 -53.61 -19.55
CA GLY A 56 10.04 -53.66 -20.92
C GLY A 56 10.32 -52.31 -21.57
N ARG A 57 10.09 -51.18 -20.87
CA ARG A 57 10.44 -49.84 -21.34
C ARG A 57 11.78 -49.39 -20.78
N THR A 58 12.58 -48.71 -21.57
CA THR A 58 13.89 -48.21 -21.15
C THR A 58 13.71 -46.93 -20.33
N LEU A 59 14.47 -46.84 -19.25
CA LEU A 59 14.57 -45.65 -18.42
C LEU A 59 16.03 -45.20 -18.42
N ALA A 60 16.23 -43.90 -18.60
CA ALA A 60 17.52 -43.26 -18.41
C ALA A 60 17.40 -42.34 -17.19
N GLY A 61 18.39 -42.41 -16.30
CA GLY A 61 18.32 -41.72 -15.03
C GLY A 61 19.67 -41.22 -14.55
N VAL A 62 19.65 -40.40 -13.50
CA VAL A 62 20.85 -39.88 -12.84
C VAL A 62 20.71 -40.00 -11.33
N GLN A 63 21.83 -40.05 -10.62
CA GLN A 63 21.84 -39.75 -9.18
C GLN A 63 21.80 -38.24 -9.01
N LEU A 64 20.65 -37.72 -8.58
CA LEU A 64 20.44 -36.30 -8.34
C LEU A 64 20.83 -35.99 -6.88
N PRO A 65 21.97 -35.31 -6.64
CA PRO A 65 22.36 -34.92 -5.29
C PRO A 65 21.37 -33.92 -4.70
N LEU A 66 21.16 -34.02 -3.39
CA LEU A 66 20.40 -33.01 -2.65
C LEU A 66 21.26 -31.76 -2.41
N PRO A 67 20.66 -30.56 -2.35
CA PRO A 67 21.40 -29.34 -2.02
C PRO A 67 22.06 -29.42 -0.64
N ALA A 68 23.20 -28.74 -0.47
CA ALA A 68 23.93 -28.74 0.79
C ALA A 68 23.05 -28.23 1.95
N GLY A 69 23.07 -28.93 3.08
CA GLY A 69 22.23 -28.60 4.25
C GLY A 69 20.80 -29.14 4.19
N TYR A 70 20.42 -29.83 3.11
CA TYR A 70 19.11 -30.48 2.97
C TYR A 70 19.22 -32.00 3.13
N SER A 71 18.14 -32.61 3.62
CA SER A 71 17.96 -34.05 3.66
C SER A 71 16.56 -34.42 3.17
N GLY A 72 16.41 -35.64 2.65
CA GLY A 72 15.14 -36.16 2.20
C GLY A 72 14.42 -37.00 3.25
N ALA A 73 13.09 -36.93 3.27
CA ALA A 73 12.24 -37.81 4.06
C ALA A 73 11.05 -38.30 3.23
N VAL A 74 10.66 -39.56 3.43
CA VAL A 74 9.42 -40.14 2.90
C VAL A 74 8.39 -40.07 4.02
N LEU A 75 7.25 -39.46 3.73
CA LEU A 75 6.20 -39.23 4.71
C LEU A 75 4.98 -40.09 4.41
N GLU A 76 4.44 -40.72 5.45
CA GLU A 76 3.18 -41.43 5.40
C GLU A 76 2.13 -40.69 6.22
N ARG A 77 0.92 -40.58 5.67
CA ARG A 77 -0.22 -39.99 6.37
C ARG A 77 -0.83 -41.05 7.29
N ARG A 78 -0.69 -40.87 8.60
CA ARG A 78 -1.39 -41.70 9.59
C ARG A 78 -2.70 -41.04 9.99
N GLN A 79 -3.77 -41.84 9.98
CA GLN A 79 -5.00 -41.45 10.67
C GLN A 79 -4.75 -41.60 12.18
N ALA A 80 -5.21 -40.65 12.97
CA ALA A 80 -5.18 -40.81 14.42
C ALA A 80 -6.12 -41.98 14.74
N GLU A 81 -5.56 -43.09 15.23
CA GLU A 81 -6.36 -44.18 15.78
C GLU A 81 -7.17 -43.61 16.94
N GLU A 82 -8.49 -43.86 16.94
CA GLU A 82 -9.36 -43.62 18.10
C GLU A 82 -8.82 -44.48 19.25
N SER A 83 -7.94 -43.91 20.08
CA SER A 83 -7.55 -44.55 21.32
C SER A 83 -8.74 -44.50 22.26
N ASP A 84 -9.25 -45.69 22.62
CA ASP A 84 -10.20 -45.95 23.70
C ASP A 84 -9.70 -45.41 25.05
N THR A 85 -9.81 -44.11 25.25
CA THR A 85 -9.85 -43.50 26.59
C THR A 85 -11.05 -42.58 26.64
N ALA A 86 -12.18 -43.18 27.02
CA ALA A 86 -13.36 -42.49 27.47
C ALA A 86 -12.98 -41.49 28.58
N GLY A 87 -13.19 -40.19 28.33
CA GLY A 87 -13.18 -39.19 29.39
C GLY A 87 -12.68 -37.81 28.98
N SER A 88 -13.41 -37.11 28.11
CA SER A 88 -13.68 -35.66 28.24
C SER A 88 -14.55 -35.17 27.07
N PRO A 89 -15.81 -34.78 27.31
CA PRO A 89 -16.64 -34.13 26.29
C PRO A 89 -16.41 -32.62 26.34
N GLY A 90 -15.83 -32.04 25.29
CA GLY A 90 -15.78 -30.58 25.13
C GLY A 90 -14.57 -30.08 24.37
N GLY A 91 -14.65 -30.09 23.04
CA GLY A 91 -13.67 -29.42 22.18
C GLY A 91 -13.69 -29.99 20.78
N GLY A 92 -14.48 -29.38 19.88
CA GLY A 92 -14.38 -29.61 18.44
C GLY A 92 -13.05 -29.10 17.91
N GLY A 93 -11.99 -29.88 18.13
CA GLY A 93 -10.64 -29.66 17.60
C GLY A 93 -10.45 -30.52 16.37
N ALA A 94 -10.11 -29.89 15.25
CA ALA A 94 -9.81 -30.51 13.98
C ALA A 94 -9.04 -31.83 14.14
N GLN A 95 -9.58 -32.93 13.61
CA GLN A 95 -8.89 -34.21 13.46
C GLN A 95 -7.54 -33.94 12.77
N GLY A 96 -6.47 -33.86 13.55
CA GLY A 96 -5.18 -33.41 13.08
C GLY A 96 -4.53 -34.50 12.25
N GLU A 97 -4.48 -34.31 10.93
CA GLU A 97 -3.68 -35.15 10.04
C GLU A 97 -2.23 -35.23 10.57
N ARG A 98 -1.76 -36.43 10.91
CA ARG A 98 -0.40 -36.65 11.41
C ARG A 98 0.44 -37.33 10.33
N TRP A 99 1.42 -36.59 9.82
CA TRP A 99 2.45 -37.11 8.94
C TRP A 99 3.58 -37.71 9.79
N ALA A 100 4.01 -38.93 9.46
CA ALA A 100 5.15 -39.60 10.09
C ALA A 100 6.20 -39.94 9.03
N ALA A 101 7.47 -39.72 9.36
CA ALA A 101 8.56 -40.15 8.48
C ALA A 101 8.71 -41.67 8.53
N THR A 102 8.67 -42.32 7.36
CA THR A 102 8.84 -43.78 7.21
C THR A 102 10.22 -44.15 6.67
N ALA A 103 10.88 -43.22 5.99
CA ALA A 103 12.25 -43.38 5.51
C ALA A 103 12.94 -42.03 5.34
N THR A 104 14.27 -42.05 5.24
CA THR A 104 15.09 -40.89 4.89
C THR A 104 16.02 -41.20 3.72
N PHE A 105 16.42 -40.16 2.99
CA PHE A 105 17.42 -40.26 1.92
C PHE A 105 18.34 -39.03 2.03
N PRO A 106 19.51 -39.16 2.69
CA PRO A 106 20.27 -37.99 3.14
C PRO A 106 21.06 -37.30 2.03
N THR A 107 21.49 -38.02 0.99
CA THR A 107 22.51 -37.51 0.05
C THR A 107 21.99 -37.30 -1.37
N HIS A 108 21.16 -38.20 -1.89
CA HIS A 108 20.70 -38.17 -3.27
C HIS A 108 19.39 -38.93 -3.45
N MET A 109 18.75 -38.70 -4.60
CA MET A 109 17.66 -39.53 -5.12
C MET A 109 17.97 -39.94 -6.56
N HIS A 110 17.38 -41.04 -7.03
CA HIS A 110 17.49 -41.44 -8.43
C HIS A 110 16.34 -40.83 -9.23
N TYR A 111 16.65 -39.97 -10.19
CA TYR A 111 15.68 -39.34 -11.07
C TYR A 111 15.70 -39.99 -12.46
N TRP A 112 14.54 -40.39 -12.97
CA TRP A 112 14.40 -41.14 -14.22
C TRP A 112 13.47 -40.43 -15.21
N ASN A 113 13.84 -40.47 -16.49
CA ASN A 113 13.01 -40.09 -17.62
C ASN A 113 12.78 -41.31 -18.53
N HIS A 114 11.71 -41.25 -19.33
CA HIS A 114 11.37 -42.30 -20.29
C HIS A 114 12.18 -42.10 -21.57
N ASP A 115 13.01 -43.10 -21.95
CA ASP A 115 13.83 -43.13 -23.17
C ASP A 115 14.76 -41.93 -23.45
N ALA A 116 14.89 -40.98 -22.52
CA ALA A 116 15.71 -39.78 -22.67
C ALA A 116 16.52 -39.50 -21.41
N ALA A 117 17.77 -39.06 -21.55
CA ALA A 117 18.60 -38.70 -20.41
C ALA A 117 18.03 -37.48 -19.67
N PRO A 118 18.03 -37.45 -18.32
CA PRO A 118 17.67 -36.26 -17.57
C PRO A 118 18.59 -35.07 -17.85
N LEU A 119 18.03 -33.95 -18.28
CA LEU A 119 18.79 -32.74 -18.64
C LEU A 119 18.63 -31.65 -17.59
N ARG A 120 19.57 -30.70 -17.55
CA ARG A 120 19.55 -29.58 -16.60
C ARG A 120 18.26 -28.75 -16.63
N GLY A 121 17.55 -28.73 -17.77
CA GLY A 121 16.26 -28.04 -17.94
C GLY A 121 15.07 -28.75 -17.28
N ASP A 122 15.22 -29.98 -16.81
CA ASP A 122 14.13 -30.75 -16.20
C ASP A 122 13.61 -30.06 -14.93
N GLY A 123 12.30 -30.11 -14.71
CA GLY A 123 11.64 -29.36 -13.64
C GLY A 123 12.20 -29.66 -12.25
N LEU A 124 12.44 -30.93 -11.93
CA LEU A 124 13.01 -31.33 -10.63
C LEU A 124 14.47 -30.88 -10.46
N ARG A 125 15.28 -30.97 -11.53
CA ARG A 125 16.69 -30.52 -11.48
C ARG A 125 16.77 -29.01 -11.24
N ARG A 126 15.93 -28.22 -11.94
CA ARG A 126 15.79 -26.77 -11.68
C ARG A 126 15.28 -26.46 -10.27
N CYS A 127 14.37 -27.28 -9.73
CA CYS A 127 13.90 -27.14 -8.35
C CYS A 127 15.04 -27.28 -7.33
N MET A 128 15.96 -28.24 -7.53
CA MET A 128 17.13 -28.39 -6.67
C MET A 128 18.07 -27.18 -6.74
N GLU A 129 18.24 -26.56 -7.92
CA GLU A 129 19.02 -25.33 -8.07
C GLU A 129 18.38 -24.13 -7.35
N TRP A 130 17.04 -24.10 -7.25
CA TRP A 130 16.30 -23.04 -6.57
C TRP A 130 16.65 -22.92 -5.09
N ALA A 131 16.98 -24.03 -4.43
CA ALA A 131 17.38 -24.01 -3.01
C ALA A 131 18.60 -23.12 -2.77
N GLY A 132 19.65 -23.27 -3.59
CA GLY A 132 20.86 -22.44 -3.48
C GLY A 132 20.64 -20.98 -3.89
N LEU A 133 19.73 -20.74 -4.84
CA LEU A 133 19.35 -19.37 -5.21
C LEU A 133 18.54 -18.68 -4.10
N ALA A 134 17.59 -19.39 -3.50
CA ALA A 134 16.78 -18.91 -2.39
C ALA A 134 17.65 -18.57 -1.18
N GLU A 135 18.63 -19.42 -0.86
CA GLU A 135 19.60 -19.15 0.21
C GLU A 135 20.34 -17.82 -0.03
N ARG A 136 20.80 -17.56 -1.26
CA ARG A 136 21.48 -16.29 -1.59
C ARG A 136 20.55 -15.09 -1.58
N LEU A 137 19.32 -15.24 -2.07
CA LEU A 137 18.30 -14.19 -2.06
C LEU A 137 17.90 -13.79 -0.63
N HIS A 138 17.87 -14.75 0.28
CA HIS A 138 17.49 -14.55 1.68
C HIS A 138 18.69 -14.39 2.61
N ALA A 139 19.93 -14.43 2.08
CA ALA A 139 21.12 -14.23 2.87
C ALA A 139 21.10 -12.81 3.47
N PRO A 140 21.49 -12.65 4.75
CA PRO A 140 21.60 -11.33 5.35
C PRO A 140 22.59 -10.51 4.54
N VAL A 141 22.13 -9.39 4.01
CA VAL A 141 22.98 -8.40 3.35
C VAL A 141 23.74 -7.68 4.45
N ASP A 142 25.08 -7.65 4.37
CA ASP A 142 25.87 -6.77 5.24
C ASP A 142 25.56 -5.31 4.86
N PRO A 143 24.90 -4.54 5.74
CA PRO A 143 24.51 -3.17 5.44
C PRO A 143 25.71 -2.31 5.09
N ALA A 144 26.88 -2.57 5.70
CA ALA A 144 28.09 -1.80 5.44
C ALA A 144 28.64 -2.05 4.02
N ALA A 145 28.68 -3.31 3.57
CA ALA A 145 29.15 -3.66 2.24
C ALA A 145 28.20 -3.18 1.12
N ALA A 146 26.88 -3.26 1.35
CA ALA A 146 25.88 -2.74 0.42
C ALA A 146 25.97 -1.21 0.31
N LEU A 147 26.13 -0.51 1.44
CA LEU A 147 26.32 0.94 1.43
C LEU A 147 27.64 1.33 0.77
N GLN A 148 28.74 0.60 1.02
CA GLN A 148 30.02 0.89 0.36
C GLN A 148 29.91 0.75 -1.16
N SER A 149 29.18 -0.26 -1.63
CA SER A 149 28.90 -0.43 -3.07
C SER A 149 28.06 0.72 -3.63
N LEU A 150 27.08 1.20 -2.86
CA LEU A 150 26.30 2.40 -3.19
C LEU A 150 27.19 3.65 -3.21
N LEU A 151 28.08 3.80 -2.23
CA LEU A 151 29.03 4.91 -2.14
C LEU A 151 30.00 4.92 -3.32
N ASP A 152 30.57 3.78 -3.69
CA ASP A 152 31.45 3.66 -4.84
C ASP A 152 30.71 4.00 -6.14
N PHE A 153 29.44 3.59 -6.26
CA PHE A 153 28.57 3.97 -7.36
C PHE A 153 28.31 5.48 -7.39
N LEU A 154 27.97 6.09 -6.25
CA LEU A 154 27.70 7.52 -6.14
C LEU A 154 28.97 8.36 -6.34
N LEU A 155 30.14 7.93 -5.90
CA LEU A 155 31.41 8.62 -6.17
C LEU A 155 31.75 8.58 -7.66
N LYS A 156 31.41 7.48 -8.34
CA LYS A 156 31.68 7.28 -9.77
C LYS A 156 30.67 7.98 -10.68
N HIS A 157 29.42 8.13 -10.25
CA HIS A 157 28.30 8.62 -11.07
C HIS A 157 27.56 9.84 -10.50
N GLY A 158 27.95 10.34 -9.32
CA GLY A 158 27.17 11.25 -8.49
C GLY A 158 26.90 12.63 -9.07
N ARG A 159 27.70 13.11 -10.03
CA ARG A 159 27.47 14.42 -10.68
C ARG A 159 26.17 14.49 -11.48
N SER A 160 25.55 13.36 -11.82
CA SER A 160 24.24 13.32 -12.51
C SER A 160 23.07 12.95 -11.59
N VAL A 161 23.30 12.67 -10.31
CA VAL A 161 22.26 12.20 -9.40
C VAL A 161 21.49 13.39 -8.84
N ARG A 162 20.26 13.59 -9.32
CA ARG A 162 19.36 14.67 -8.86
C ARG A 162 18.38 14.26 -7.77
N SER A 163 18.11 12.96 -7.66
CA SER A 163 17.12 12.41 -6.73
C SER A 163 17.67 11.18 -6.02
N VAL A 164 17.48 11.08 -4.71
CA VAL A 164 17.88 9.93 -3.90
C VAL A 164 16.69 9.42 -3.07
N TRP A 165 16.53 8.10 -3.08
CA TRP A 165 15.47 7.38 -2.38
C TRP A 165 16.12 6.41 -1.41
N LEU A 166 15.87 6.62 -0.12
CA LEU A 166 16.38 5.79 0.97
C LEU A 166 15.21 5.18 1.71
N ASP A 167 15.16 3.85 1.73
CA ASP A 167 14.24 3.08 2.56
C ASP A 167 15.07 2.34 3.61
N VAL A 168 14.90 2.76 4.86
CA VAL A 168 15.56 2.20 6.03
C VAL A 168 14.45 1.52 6.83
N ASP A 169 14.33 0.20 6.67
CA ASP A 169 13.37 -0.64 7.39
C ASP A 169 14.16 -1.56 8.34
N PHE A 170 14.05 -1.34 9.65
CA PHE A 170 14.42 -2.39 10.60
C PHE A 170 13.28 -3.41 10.61
N ALA A 171 13.48 -4.44 9.78
CA ALA A 171 12.59 -5.58 9.62
C ALA A 171 11.62 -5.76 10.81
N ARG A 172 10.33 -5.57 10.54
CA ARG A 172 9.19 -6.05 11.36
C ARG A 172 9.18 -7.59 11.55
N GLY A 173 10.31 -8.26 11.36
CA GLY A 173 10.54 -9.67 11.63
C GLY A 173 10.69 -9.92 13.12
N ASN A 174 9.58 -10.25 13.78
CA ASN A 174 9.53 -10.99 15.05
C ASN A 174 10.33 -10.45 16.26
N LEU A 175 10.61 -9.15 16.34
CA LEU A 175 11.13 -8.52 17.56
C LEU A 175 10.06 -7.69 18.31
N LEU A 176 8.78 -7.98 18.08
CA LEU A 176 7.63 -7.40 18.80
C LEU A 176 7.59 -7.73 20.31
N HIS A 177 8.62 -8.35 20.87
CA HIS A 177 8.75 -8.60 22.32
C HIS A 177 10.06 -8.10 22.96
N ALA A 178 10.88 -7.32 22.24
CA ALA A 178 12.13 -6.82 22.80
C ALA A 178 12.29 -5.30 22.63
N HIS A 179 11.29 -4.53 23.09
CA HIS A 179 11.57 -3.16 23.54
C HIS A 179 12.66 -3.24 24.63
N GLY A 180 13.89 -2.80 24.31
CA GLY A 180 15.00 -2.73 25.26
C GLY A 180 16.20 -3.65 25.00
N SER A 181 16.26 -4.39 23.89
CA SER A 181 17.46 -5.16 23.54
C SER A 181 18.61 -4.24 23.12
N ALA A 182 19.75 -4.30 23.83
CA ALA A 182 20.99 -3.58 23.49
C ALA A 182 21.47 -3.87 22.05
N ALA A 183 21.11 -5.02 21.47
CA ALA A 183 21.40 -5.35 20.08
C ALA A 183 20.57 -4.52 19.09
N LEU A 184 19.31 -4.23 19.42
CA LEU A 184 18.44 -3.36 18.62
C LEU A 184 18.96 -1.91 18.64
N GLN A 185 19.36 -1.42 19.82
CA GLN A 185 19.97 -0.08 19.97
C GLN A 185 21.31 0.01 19.22
N SER A 186 22.16 -1.02 19.31
CA SER A 186 23.43 -1.08 18.58
C SER A 186 23.23 -1.11 17.06
N ALA A 187 22.23 -1.85 16.57
CA ALA A 187 21.86 -1.87 15.15
C ALA A 187 21.33 -0.51 14.68
N ARG A 188 20.46 0.14 15.47
CA ARG A 188 19.97 1.50 15.21
C ARG A 188 21.14 2.50 15.10
N MET A 189 22.08 2.48 16.04
CA MET A 189 23.25 3.37 16.04
C MET A 189 24.16 3.17 14.82
N ARG A 190 24.36 1.93 14.36
CA ARG A 190 25.20 1.64 13.19
C ARG A 190 24.57 2.14 11.90
N VAL A 191 23.27 1.93 11.70
CA VAL A 191 22.55 2.42 10.53
C VAL A 191 22.46 3.95 10.53
N ARG A 192 22.26 4.58 11.70
CA ARG A 192 22.36 6.04 11.85
C ARG A 192 23.72 6.54 11.36
N ALA A 193 24.81 5.98 11.86
CA ALA A 193 26.18 6.37 11.46
C ALA A 193 26.43 6.16 9.95
N LEU A 194 25.87 5.09 9.36
CA LEU A 194 26.00 4.75 7.95
C LEU A 194 25.15 5.67 7.04
N GLY A 195 23.88 5.93 7.40
CA GLY A 195 23.01 6.88 6.73
C GLY A 195 23.57 8.31 6.78
N CYS A 196 24.10 8.72 7.94
CA CYS A 196 24.87 9.96 8.09
C CYS A 196 26.01 10.04 7.07
N ALA A 197 26.84 8.99 6.97
CA ALA A 197 28.01 9.00 6.09
C ALA A 197 27.65 9.07 4.60
N ALA A 198 26.64 8.30 4.17
CA ALA A 198 26.16 8.33 2.79
C ALA A 198 25.57 9.68 2.41
N LEU A 199 24.73 10.25 3.27
CA LEU A 199 24.13 11.56 3.00
C LEU A 199 25.12 12.72 3.20
N ALA A 200 26.12 12.60 4.07
CA ALA A 200 27.13 13.63 4.27
C ALA A 200 28.00 13.77 3.00
N LEU A 201 28.31 12.66 2.34
CA LEU A 201 28.98 12.67 1.04
C LEU A 201 28.08 13.31 -0.03
N LEU A 202 26.77 13.02 0.00
CA LEU A 202 25.78 13.62 -0.89
C LEU A 202 25.46 15.09 -0.60
N SER A 203 25.74 15.60 0.60
CA SER A 203 25.47 17.00 0.99
C SER A 203 26.30 18.02 0.19
N THR A 204 27.38 17.55 -0.45
CA THR A 204 28.25 18.36 -1.34
C THR A 204 27.77 18.36 -2.80
N HIS A 205 26.72 17.60 -3.13
CA HIS A 205 26.16 17.48 -4.48
C HIS A 205 24.84 18.26 -4.61
N PRO A 206 24.48 18.72 -5.84
CA PRO A 206 23.25 19.46 -6.12
C PRO A 206 22.05 18.50 -6.18
N LEU A 207 21.77 17.85 -5.05
CA LEU A 207 20.64 16.96 -4.89
C LEU A 207 19.36 17.81 -4.82
N GLU A 208 18.50 17.69 -5.83
CA GLU A 208 17.27 18.49 -5.93
C GLU A 208 16.15 17.86 -5.09
N GLU A 209 16.06 16.51 -5.06
CA GLU A 209 14.99 15.75 -4.40
C GLU A 209 15.53 14.66 -3.46
N LEU A 210 15.04 14.67 -2.22
CA LEU A 210 15.35 13.69 -1.19
C LEU A 210 14.07 12.95 -0.78
N ARG A 211 14.08 11.62 -0.85
CA ARG A 211 13.04 10.77 -0.24
C ARG A 211 13.66 9.85 0.80
N VAL A 212 13.17 9.96 2.03
CA VAL A 212 13.62 9.12 3.16
C VAL A 212 12.40 8.49 3.82
N CYS A 213 12.42 7.17 3.89
CA CYS A 213 11.53 6.37 4.71
C CYS A 213 12.39 5.69 5.77
N SER A 214 12.09 5.94 7.03
CA SER A 214 12.87 5.45 8.16
C SER A 214 11.95 5.19 9.35
N ASP A 215 12.03 4.00 9.91
CA ASP A 215 11.41 3.60 11.18
C ASP A 215 12.28 3.93 12.40
N VAL A 216 13.28 4.79 12.22
CA VAL A 216 14.01 5.47 13.29
C VAL A 216 13.92 6.99 13.13
N ASP A 217 14.22 7.70 14.21
CA ASP A 217 14.27 9.17 14.23
C ASP A 217 15.15 9.77 13.12
N ALA A 218 14.91 11.05 12.83
CA ALA A 218 15.58 11.75 11.75
C ALA A 218 16.99 12.26 12.12
N GLN A 219 17.48 12.09 13.35
CA GLN A 219 18.68 12.82 13.84
C GLN A 219 19.95 12.53 13.02
N TRP A 220 19.99 11.41 12.31
CA TRP A 220 21.08 11.01 11.43
C TRP A 220 21.10 11.74 10.08
N LEU A 221 20.06 12.48 9.69
CA LEU A 221 20.12 13.25 8.45
C LEU A 221 21.12 14.42 8.62
N PRO A 222 22.18 14.50 7.80
CA PRO A 222 23.06 15.65 7.82
C PRO A 222 22.34 16.87 7.24
N ARG A 223 22.92 18.06 7.45
CA ARG A 223 22.44 19.29 6.82
C ARG A 223 22.68 19.22 5.31
N MET A 224 21.62 19.40 4.51
CA MET A 224 21.66 19.34 3.05
C MET A 224 21.11 20.67 2.47
N PRO A 225 21.97 21.69 2.30
CA PRO A 225 21.51 23.05 1.99
C PRO A 225 21.02 23.24 0.55
N LEU A 226 21.20 22.24 -0.33
CA LEU A 226 20.81 22.32 -1.74
C LEU A 226 19.50 21.58 -2.07
N VAL A 227 18.96 20.82 -1.11
CA VAL A 227 17.72 20.04 -1.32
C VAL A 227 16.53 20.97 -1.40
N THR A 228 15.81 20.91 -2.53
CA THR A 228 14.64 21.76 -2.79
C THR A 228 13.32 21.03 -2.64
N LYS A 229 13.33 19.69 -2.72
CA LYS A 229 12.17 18.82 -2.51
C LYS A 229 12.52 17.73 -1.51
N ALA A 230 11.69 17.55 -0.50
CA ALA A 230 11.89 16.53 0.52
C ALA A 230 10.59 15.77 0.81
N SER A 231 10.66 14.44 0.78
CA SER A 231 9.60 13.56 1.27
C SER A 231 10.15 12.68 2.38
N LEU A 232 9.70 12.94 3.60
CA LEU A 232 10.26 12.37 4.81
C LEU A 232 9.19 11.60 5.58
N ARG A 233 9.50 10.37 5.94
CA ARG A 233 8.69 9.53 6.82
C ARG A 233 9.58 9.02 7.94
N PHE A 234 9.30 9.48 9.16
CA PHE A 234 10.09 9.19 10.36
C PHE A 234 9.17 8.82 11.53
N GLU A 235 9.72 8.06 12.48
CA GLU A 235 9.20 7.94 13.83
C GLU A 235 9.77 9.12 14.64
N PHE A 236 8.90 9.93 15.25
CA PHE A 236 9.31 11.03 16.12
C PHE A 236 9.01 10.64 17.55
N ASP A 237 10.06 10.58 18.37
CA ASP A 237 9.96 10.35 19.80
C ASP A 237 10.07 11.69 20.53
N GLU A 238 9.00 12.08 21.23
CA GLU A 238 8.90 13.34 21.98
C GLU A 238 9.91 13.39 23.13
N GLU A 239 10.25 12.26 23.75
CA GLU A 239 11.17 12.22 24.90
C GLU A 239 12.62 12.56 24.48
N ASP A 240 12.98 12.29 23.23
CA ASP A 240 14.32 12.49 22.68
C ASP A 240 14.50 13.83 21.94
N GLN A 241 13.45 14.65 21.79
CA GLN A 241 13.46 15.85 20.94
C GLN A 241 12.94 17.12 21.65
N PRO A 242 13.84 18.00 22.16
CA PRO A 242 13.42 19.27 22.77
C PRO A 242 12.94 20.32 21.74
N ALA A 243 13.17 20.08 20.45
CA ALA A 243 12.72 20.89 19.32
C ALA A 243 11.86 20.02 18.40
N GLY A 244 10.77 20.56 17.88
CA GLY A 244 9.80 19.80 17.10
C GLY A 244 10.34 19.29 15.76
N PRO A 245 9.70 18.28 15.16
CA PRO A 245 10.06 17.69 13.87
C PRO A 245 10.35 18.71 12.76
N LEU A 246 9.61 19.81 12.76
CA LEU A 246 9.71 20.86 11.73
C LEU A 246 10.86 21.83 11.99
N ASP A 247 11.23 22.08 13.24
CA ASP A 247 12.40 22.88 13.61
C ASP A 247 13.67 22.20 13.07
N TRP A 248 13.69 20.88 13.22
CA TRP A 248 14.74 20.03 12.70
C TRP A 248 14.82 20.10 11.17
N VAL A 249 13.69 20.03 10.46
CA VAL A 249 13.67 20.19 8.99
C VAL A 249 14.19 21.58 8.60
N ALA A 250 13.81 22.63 9.33
CA ALA A 250 14.28 23.99 9.06
C ALA A 250 15.80 24.14 9.16
N ASP A 251 16.43 23.53 10.17
CA ASP A 251 17.90 23.54 10.31
C ASP A 251 18.59 22.70 9.23
N ARG A 252 18.07 21.50 8.96
CA ARG A 252 18.74 20.52 8.10
C ARG A 252 18.52 20.77 6.61
N LEU A 253 17.35 21.26 6.21
CA LEU A 253 16.94 21.42 4.81
C LEU A 253 16.52 22.87 4.51
N PRO A 254 17.41 23.87 4.65
CA PRO A 254 17.04 25.29 4.62
C PRO A 254 16.53 25.79 3.25
N ALA A 255 16.85 25.10 2.15
CA ALA A 255 16.42 25.46 0.79
C ALA A 255 15.15 24.74 0.32
N VAL A 256 14.50 23.98 1.19
CA VAL A 256 13.32 23.18 0.81
C VAL A 256 12.14 24.07 0.44
N THR A 257 11.54 23.78 -0.71
CA THR A 257 10.36 24.47 -1.27
C THR A 257 9.14 23.56 -1.36
N GLU A 258 9.37 22.24 -1.50
CA GLU A 258 8.35 21.19 -1.44
C GLU A 258 8.67 20.23 -0.30
N LEU A 259 7.76 20.13 0.66
CA LEU A 259 7.95 19.29 1.83
C LEU A 259 6.76 18.35 2.02
N SER A 260 7.03 17.05 2.08
CA SER A 260 6.06 16.04 2.49
C SER A 260 6.53 15.39 3.78
N LEU A 261 5.77 15.49 4.86
CA LEU A 261 6.04 14.82 6.13
C LEU A 261 4.93 13.83 6.45
N ARG A 262 5.33 12.66 6.93
CA ARG A 262 4.42 11.65 7.43
C ARG A 262 4.97 11.08 8.74
N GLY A 263 4.27 11.30 9.84
CA GLY A 263 4.58 10.64 11.11
C GLY A 263 4.32 9.14 11.02
N LEU A 264 5.20 8.34 11.63
CA LEU A 264 4.95 6.92 11.89
C LEU A 264 4.24 6.77 13.24
N TYR A 265 3.18 5.96 13.22
CA TYR A 265 2.29 5.48 14.29
C TYR A 265 2.60 5.88 15.75
N GLY A 266 1.57 6.39 16.45
CA GLY A 266 1.34 6.09 17.87
C GLY A 266 1.65 7.20 18.86
N HIS A 267 2.63 8.07 18.58
CA HIS A 267 3.05 9.13 19.52
C HIS A 267 3.58 10.42 18.86
N GLY A 268 3.56 10.56 17.54
CA GLY A 268 4.21 11.68 16.87
C GLY A 268 3.24 12.78 16.45
N HIS A 269 2.97 13.74 17.32
CA HIS A 269 2.48 15.04 16.87
C HIS A 269 3.53 15.63 15.89
N LEU A 270 3.11 16.33 14.83
CA LEU A 270 4.02 17.17 14.04
C LEU A 270 3.89 18.59 14.58
N TRP A 271 4.80 19.03 15.44
CA TRP A 271 4.74 20.39 15.99
C TRP A 271 5.93 21.25 15.56
N LEU A 272 5.72 22.55 15.58
CA LEU A 272 6.79 23.55 15.68
C LEU A 272 6.94 23.94 17.14
N SER A 273 8.18 24.11 17.61
CA SER A 273 8.40 24.71 18.94
C SER A 273 7.87 26.14 18.96
N ALA A 274 7.45 26.60 20.15
CA ALA A 274 7.01 27.98 20.32
C ALA A 274 8.07 28.98 19.84
N GLY A 275 7.72 29.83 18.86
CA GLY A 275 8.62 30.80 18.24
C GLY A 275 9.47 30.27 17.09
N ALA A 276 9.37 28.99 16.75
CA ALA A 276 10.02 28.43 15.57
C ALA A 276 9.21 28.73 14.30
N ALA A 277 9.92 28.88 13.18
CA ALA A 277 9.32 29.11 11.88
C ALA A 277 9.61 27.93 10.96
N MET A 278 8.60 27.52 10.18
CA MET A 278 8.81 26.67 9.01
C MET A 278 9.92 27.27 8.12
N PRO A 279 10.71 26.45 7.41
CA PRO A 279 11.65 27.00 6.44
C PRO A 279 10.94 27.97 5.49
N ALA A 280 11.41 29.22 5.44
CA ALA A 280 10.74 30.34 4.75
C ALA A 280 10.57 30.12 3.23
N GLY A 281 11.27 29.13 2.66
CA GLY A 281 11.16 28.75 1.25
C GLY A 281 10.00 27.80 0.94
N VAL A 282 9.36 27.18 1.93
CA VAL A 282 8.33 26.15 1.69
C VAL A 282 7.07 26.78 1.11
N ARG A 283 6.67 26.28 -0.05
CA ARG A 283 5.47 26.72 -0.79
C ARG A 283 4.47 25.58 -1.00
N ARG A 284 4.96 24.34 -1.10
CA ARG A 284 4.12 23.14 -1.20
C ARG A 284 4.36 22.27 0.01
N LEU A 285 3.29 22.00 0.75
CA LEU A 285 3.35 21.24 1.99
C LEU A 285 2.34 20.10 1.97
N SER A 286 2.79 18.89 2.27
CA SER A 286 1.95 17.71 2.44
C SER A 286 2.21 17.09 3.80
N LEU A 287 1.17 16.95 4.61
CA LEU A 287 1.28 16.48 6.00
C LEU A 287 0.30 15.32 6.24
N VAL A 288 0.75 14.34 7.02
CA VAL A 288 -0.09 13.25 7.52
C VAL A 288 0.13 13.08 9.01
N GLY A 289 -0.91 13.30 9.83
CA GLY A 289 -0.86 13.25 11.30
C GLY A 289 -1.43 14.50 11.99
N VAL A 290 -1.34 14.55 13.33
CA VAL A 290 -1.75 15.71 14.16
C VAL A 290 -0.72 16.83 14.05
N ILE A 291 -1.15 18.09 14.04
CA ILE A 291 -0.25 19.23 13.86
C ILE A 291 -0.53 20.36 14.84
N GLU A 292 0.53 20.98 15.40
CA GLU A 292 0.44 22.17 16.26
C GLU A 292 1.48 23.25 15.92
N GLY A 293 1.11 24.53 16.09
CA GLY A 293 2.06 25.67 16.09
C GLY A 293 2.49 26.21 14.73
N MET A 294 1.86 25.79 13.61
CA MET A 294 2.25 26.22 12.26
C MET A 294 1.46 27.40 11.70
N GLU A 295 0.49 27.93 12.43
CA GLU A 295 -0.42 28.97 11.96
C GLU A 295 0.28 30.19 11.36
N PRO A 296 1.36 30.74 11.96
CA PRO A 296 2.07 31.88 11.39
C PRO A 296 2.75 31.60 10.05
N ALA A 297 3.05 30.32 9.77
CA ALA A 297 3.77 29.88 8.58
C ALA A 297 2.84 29.42 7.44
N LEU A 298 1.52 29.36 7.62
CA LEU A 298 0.61 28.92 6.55
C LEU A 298 0.40 29.99 5.46
N GLY A 299 0.56 31.27 5.81
CA GLY A 299 0.34 32.39 4.88
C GLY A 299 1.31 32.44 3.68
N GLN A 300 2.45 31.75 3.73
CA GLN A 300 3.41 31.68 2.61
C GLN A 300 3.11 30.56 1.61
N LEU A 301 2.24 29.60 1.95
CA LEU A 301 1.98 28.40 1.17
C LEU A 301 1.16 28.70 -0.11
N GLU A 302 1.56 28.06 -1.20
CA GLU A 302 0.84 28.01 -2.48
C GLU A 302 -0.02 26.73 -2.56
N GLU A 303 0.43 25.63 -1.94
CA GLU A 303 -0.28 24.36 -1.87
C GLU A 303 -0.17 23.71 -0.48
N LEU A 304 -1.31 23.28 0.04
CA LEU A 304 -1.41 22.52 1.28
C LEU A 304 -2.20 21.24 1.04
N SER A 305 -1.63 20.10 1.46
CA SER A 305 -2.33 18.83 1.59
C SER A 305 -2.20 18.36 3.03
N TRP A 306 -3.30 18.02 3.68
CA TRP A 306 -3.31 17.48 5.03
C TRP A 306 -4.27 16.30 5.13
N SER A 307 -3.84 15.26 5.84
CA SER A 307 -4.66 14.08 6.11
C SER A 307 -4.46 13.61 7.55
N MET A 308 -5.54 13.31 8.24
CA MET A 308 -5.47 12.70 9.57
C MET A 308 -5.24 11.17 9.46
N CYS A 309 -4.46 10.61 10.38
CA CYS A 309 -4.21 9.16 10.42
C CYS A 309 -5.39 8.43 11.10
N PRO A 310 -6.12 7.51 10.43
CA PRO A 310 -7.37 6.94 10.95
C PRO A 310 -7.28 6.06 12.21
N ARG A 311 -6.06 5.71 12.66
CA ARG A 311 -5.85 4.79 13.79
C ARG A 311 -5.71 5.48 15.14
N GLU A 312 -5.52 6.80 15.16
CA GLU A 312 -5.41 7.59 16.38
C GLU A 312 -6.80 8.11 16.72
N ASN A 313 -7.49 7.41 17.62
CA ASN A 313 -8.81 7.74 18.14
C ASN A 313 -8.76 8.95 19.12
N VAL A 314 -7.88 9.91 18.83
CA VAL A 314 -7.51 10.95 19.77
C VAL A 314 -8.42 12.15 19.54
N VAL A 315 -9.32 12.36 20.50
CA VAL A 315 -10.21 13.53 20.68
C VAL A 315 -9.44 14.87 20.75
N ALA A 316 -8.10 14.86 20.76
CA ALA A 316 -7.22 16.03 20.83
C ALA A 316 -6.78 16.61 19.47
N GLY A 317 -7.22 16.04 18.34
CA GLY A 317 -6.77 16.42 16.98
C GLY A 317 -7.69 17.38 16.22
N ASN A 318 -8.46 18.24 16.89
CA ASN A 318 -9.33 19.18 16.19
C ASN A 318 -8.50 20.11 15.27
N PHE A 319 -8.99 20.33 14.06
CA PHE A 319 -8.50 21.39 13.20
C PHE A 319 -8.85 22.71 13.88
N LYS A 320 -7.84 23.37 14.46
CA LYS A 320 -8.02 24.55 15.32
C LYS A 320 -8.49 25.74 14.50
N THR A 321 -9.31 26.62 15.09
CA THR A 321 -9.80 27.84 14.41
C THR A 321 -8.66 28.72 13.90
N THR A 322 -7.54 28.76 14.62
CA THR A 322 -6.32 29.49 14.23
C THR A 322 -5.72 29.01 12.90
N TRP A 323 -5.80 27.71 12.61
CA TRP A 323 -5.37 27.15 11.32
C TRP A 323 -6.28 27.59 10.18
N MET A 324 -7.60 27.57 10.43
CA MET A 324 -8.61 27.98 9.45
C MET A 324 -8.39 29.44 9.05
N GLU A 325 -8.24 30.32 10.04
CA GLU A 325 -7.98 31.74 9.84
C GLU A 325 -6.70 31.97 9.02
N ALA A 326 -5.61 31.30 9.39
CA ALA A 326 -4.33 31.46 8.70
C ALA A 326 -4.34 30.96 7.24
N ILE A 327 -5.00 29.83 6.96
CA ILE A 327 -5.15 29.29 5.61
C ILE A 327 -5.98 30.23 4.74
N CYS A 328 -7.05 30.79 5.28
CA CYS A 328 -7.99 31.60 4.53
C CYS A 328 -7.50 33.05 4.34
N GLN A 329 -6.70 33.57 5.27
CA GLN A 329 -5.96 34.82 5.10
C GLN A 329 -4.76 34.67 4.12
N SER A 330 -4.41 33.45 3.70
CA SER A 330 -3.34 33.25 2.72
C SER A 330 -3.70 33.90 1.39
N THR A 331 -2.86 34.83 0.97
CA THR A 331 -2.98 35.47 -0.35
C THR A 331 -2.36 34.64 -1.46
N ARG A 332 -1.72 33.51 -1.16
CA ARG A 332 -0.96 32.71 -2.13
C ARG A 332 -1.56 31.33 -2.40
N LEU A 333 -2.40 30.83 -1.51
CA LEU A 333 -2.91 29.47 -1.59
C LEU A 333 -3.77 29.26 -2.84
N THR A 334 -3.38 28.28 -3.66
CA THR A 334 -4.09 27.87 -4.88
C THR A 334 -4.62 26.45 -4.79
N LYS A 335 -4.03 25.62 -3.92
CA LYS A 335 -4.43 24.24 -3.68
C LYS A 335 -4.60 23.99 -2.19
N LEU A 336 -5.76 23.46 -1.82
CA LEU A 336 -6.09 23.01 -0.47
C LEU A 336 -6.69 21.61 -0.55
N GLU A 337 -5.99 20.62 -0.01
CA GLU A 337 -6.49 19.25 0.12
C GLU A 337 -6.54 18.87 1.59
N LEU A 338 -7.73 18.55 2.08
CA LEU A 338 -7.99 18.18 3.45
C LEU A 338 -8.74 16.83 3.43
N ASP A 339 -8.21 15.86 4.17
CA ASP A 339 -8.72 14.48 4.21
C ASP A 339 -8.90 14.04 5.67
N VAL A 340 -10.13 13.69 6.07
CA VAL A 340 -10.49 13.38 7.46
C VAL A 340 -10.22 14.55 8.40
N ILE A 341 -11.13 15.53 8.43
CA ILE A 341 -11.00 16.74 9.26
C ILE A 341 -12.15 16.89 10.27
N TYR A 342 -11.79 17.44 11.43
CA TYR A 342 -12.71 17.81 12.53
C TYR A 342 -12.49 19.27 12.88
N PRO A 343 -13.13 20.22 12.18
CA PRO A 343 -13.02 21.62 12.55
C PRO A 343 -13.58 21.83 13.96
N GLU A 344 -12.82 22.55 14.79
CA GLU A 344 -13.28 22.99 16.11
C GLU A 344 -14.57 23.82 16.00
N ASP A 345 -14.64 24.67 14.97
CA ASP A 345 -15.81 25.43 14.57
C ASP A 345 -16.04 25.29 13.06
N ALA A 346 -17.07 24.52 12.68
CA ALA A 346 -17.43 24.30 11.29
C ALA A 346 -17.91 25.57 10.59
N VAL A 347 -18.63 26.45 11.29
CA VAL A 347 -19.15 27.69 10.70
C VAL A 347 -18.00 28.63 10.38
N ALA A 348 -17.09 28.83 11.34
CA ALA A 348 -15.89 29.63 11.13
C ALA A 348 -15.03 29.07 10.00
N PHE A 349 -14.90 27.75 9.89
CA PHE A 349 -14.19 27.10 8.78
C PHE A 349 -14.77 27.47 7.42
N PHE A 350 -16.10 27.32 7.23
CA PHE A 350 -16.75 27.57 5.95
C PHE A 350 -16.81 29.07 5.60
N ASP A 351 -17.00 29.93 6.59
CA ASP A 351 -16.92 31.38 6.42
C ASP A 351 -15.50 31.80 5.99
N ALA A 352 -14.47 31.25 6.63
CA ALA A 352 -13.09 31.50 6.25
C ALA A 352 -12.82 30.96 4.83
N LEU A 353 -13.24 29.74 4.51
CA LEU A 353 -13.06 29.13 3.18
C LEU A 353 -13.67 30.00 2.06
N SER A 354 -14.79 30.66 2.33
CA SER A 354 -15.45 31.58 1.39
C SER A 354 -14.53 32.75 0.97
N THR A 355 -13.55 33.11 1.78
CA THR A 355 -12.61 34.20 1.47
C THR A 355 -11.43 33.77 0.59
N ALA A 356 -11.19 32.46 0.44
CA ALA A 356 -10.05 31.88 -0.28
C ALA A 356 -10.24 31.86 -1.82
N THR A 357 -10.64 33.00 -2.40
CA THR A 357 -11.03 33.17 -3.82
C THR A 357 -9.93 32.85 -4.86
N ARG A 358 -8.68 32.67 -4.43
CA ARG A 358 -7.56 32.25 -5.29
C ARG A 358 -7.46 30.74 -5.48
N LEU A 359 -8.19 29.95 -4.69
CA LEU A 359 -8.19 28.50 -4.84
C LEU A 359 -8.58 28.07 -6.26
N ARG A 360 -7.76 27.16 -6.81
CA ARG A 360 -7.97 26.48 -8.08
C ARG A 360 -8.31 25.01 -7.88
N ARG A 361 -7.88 24.44 -6.75
CA ARG A 361 -8.06 23.05 -6.38
C ARG A 361 -8.44 22.95 -4.91
N LEU A 362 -9.60 22.37 -4.65
CA LEU A 362 -10.13 22.15 -3.31
C LEU A 362 -10.51 20.67 -3.18
N SER A 363 -10.04 20.02 -2.12
CA SER A 363 -10.45 18.67 -1.74
C SER A 363 -10.84 18.68 -0.28
N LEU A 364 -12.05 18.25 0.02
CA LEU A 364 -12.58 18.04 1.37
C LEU A 364 -13.08 16.59 1.42
N ARG A 365 -12.14 15.63 1.46
CA ARG A 365 -12.48 14.20 1.43
C ARG A 365 -12.70 13.67 2.84
N HIS A 366 -13.62 12.73 2.97
CA HIS A 366 -13.92 12.05 4.23
C HIS A 366 -14.13 13.06 5.39
N GLY A 367 -14.70 14.22 5.07
CA GLY A 367 -14.88 15.30 6.02
C GLY A 367 -15.93 14.89 7.05
N MET A 368 -15.57 15.01 8.33
CA MET A 368 -16.43 14.82 9.50
C MET A 368 -16.89 13.37 9.75
N VAL A 369 -15.96 12.43 9.94
CA VAL A 369 -16.26 11.08 10.45
C VAL A 369 -16.52 11.17 11.97
N ASP A 370 -17.73 11.52 12.39
CA ASP A 370 -18.10 11.78 13.78
C ASP A 370 -17.51 10.78 14.81
N ASN A 371 -16.94 11.31 15.90
CA ASN A 371 -16.63 10.57 17.14
C ASN A 371 -17.54 11.02 18.31
N GLY A 372 -18.55 11.85 18.02
CA GLY A 372 -19.53 12.37 18.96
C GLY A 372 -20.97 11.93 18.61
N PRO A 373 -21.96 12.36 19.41
CA PRO A 373 -23.36 11.98 19.26
C PRO A 373 -24.13 12.87 18.25
N PHE A 374 -23.46 13.56 17.33
CA PHE A 374 -24.13 14.44 16.36
C PHE A 374 -24.62 13.62 15.17
N LEU A 375 -25.76 12.95 15.39
CA LEU A 375 -26.64 12.42 14.35
C LEU A 375 -26.83 13.46 13.21
N GLY A 376 -26.34 13.14 12.01
CA GLY A 376 -26.78 13.73 10.73
C GLY A 376 -26.04 14.98 10.25
N MET A 377 -24.79 14.82 9.76
CA MET A 377 -24.08 15.86 8.98
C MET A 377 -24.34 15.77 7.47
N ASP A 378 -25.03 14.72 7.02
CA ASP A 378 -25.43 14.46 5.64
C ASP A 378 -26.29 15.59 5.05
N GLU A 379 -27.15 16.21 5.87
CA GLU A 379 -27.97 17.38 5.47
C GLU A 379 -27.30 18.73 5.73
N VAL A 380 -26.44 18.83 6.76
CA VAL A 380 -25.85 20.11 7.22
C VAL A 380 -24.66 20.53 6.35
N LEU A 381 -23.80 19.58 5.99
CA LEU A 381 -22.59 19.86 5.22
C LEU A 381 -22.90 20.47 3.83
N PRO A 382 -23.88 19.98 3.04
CA PRO A 382 -24.26 20.62 1.78
C PRO A 382 -24.76 22.06 1.92
N LEU A 383 -25.42 22.40 3.04
CA LEU A 383 -25.91 23.76 3.31
C LEU A 383 -24.74 24.71 3.58
N MET A 384 -23.80 24.30 4.43
CA MET A 384 -22.62 25.12 4.78
C MET A 384 -21.68 25.30 3.57
N LEU A 385 -21.43 24.23 2.82
CA LEU A 385 -20.68 24.29 1.55
C LEU A 385 -21.35 25.22 0.54
N GLY A 386 -22.68 25.34 0.58
CA GLY A 386 -23.43 26.20 -0.33
C GLY A 386 -22.98 27.67 -0.27
N GLY A 387 -22.82 28.21 0.94
CA GLY A 387 -22.31 29.57 1.13
C GLY A 387 -20.82 29.69 0.77
N ALA A 388 -20.01 28.74 1.22
CA ALA A 388 -18.56 28.79 1.08
C ALA A 388 -18.07 28.68 -0.36
N LEU A 389 -18.74 27.89 -1.20
CA LEU A 389 -18.33 27.67 -2.60
C LEU A 389 -18.69 28.83 -3.53
N TRP A 390 -19.73 29.60 -3.21
CA TRP A 390 -20.23 30.70 -4.05
C TRP A 390 -19.16 31.71 -4.52
N PRO A 391 -18.24 32.18 -3.65
CA PRO A 391 -17.19 33.12 -4.06
C PRO A 391 -16.01 32.46 -4.81
N LEU A 392 -15.87 31.13 -4.81
CA LEU A 392 -14.71 30.41 -5.34
C LEU A 392 -14.76 30.20 -6.87
N ARG A 393 -15.09 31.25 -7.63
CA ARG A 393 -15.38 31.17 -9.08
C ARG A 393 -14.21 30.70 -9.95
N ALA A 394 -12.99 30.77 -9.43
CA ALA A 394 -11.79 30.33 -10.13
C ALA A 394 -11.44 28.85 -9.90
N LEU A 395 -12.25 28.12 -9.11
CA LEU A 395 -12.04 26.72 -8.83
C LEU A 395 -12.17 25.87 -10.10
N THR A 396 -11.18 25.01 -10.33
CA THR A 396 -11.11 24.11 -11.50
C THR A 396 -11.20 22.64 -11.11
N TYR A 397 -10.89 22.31 -9.86
CA TYR A 397 -10.99 20.97 -9.30
C TYR A 397 -11.70 21.04 -7.95
N LEU A 398 -12.71 20.19 -7.77
CA LEU A 398 -13.38 19.99 -6.50
C LEU A 398 -13.52 18.49 -6.21
N ASP A 399 -13.13 18.09 -5.01
CA ASP A 399 -13.32 16.72 -4.51
C ASP A 399 -14.05 16.77 -3.17
N LEU A 400 -15.26 16.21 -3.15
CA LEU A 400 -16.13 16.08 -1.99
C LEU A 400 -16.44 14.60 -1.71
N SER A 401 -15.50 13.71 -2.04
CA SER A 401 -15.72 12.27 -1.88
C SER A 401 -15.74 11.85 -0.41
N GLY A 402 -16.58 10.88 -0.04
CA GLY A 402 -16.59 10.29 1.30
C GLY A 402 -17.28 11.12 2.38
N ASN A 403 -18.15 12.05 2.02
CA ASN A 403 -18.81 12.96 2.96
C ASN A 403 -20.26 12.55 3.33
N ASP A 404 -20.72 11.39 2.86
CA ASP A 404 -22.08 10.88 3.09
C ASP A 404 -23.21 11.91 2.83
N MET A 405 -23.01 12.84 1.88
CA MET A 405 -23.94 13.94 1.68
C MET A 405 -25.31 13.45 1.19
N ALA A 406 -26.38 13.93 1.82
CA ALA A 406 -27.77 13.65 1.43
C ALA A 406 -28.20 14.44 0.18
N ALA A 407 -27.56 15.57 -0.08
CA ALA A 407 -27.91 16.47 -1.16
C ALA A 407 -26.70 17.15 -1.78
N PHE A 408 -26.91 17.67 -2.98
CA PHE A 408 -25.90 18.42 -3.71
C PHE A 408 -25.80 19.87 -3.17
N PRO A 409 -24.60 20.41 -2.89
CA PRO A 409 -24.45 21.76 -2.36
C PRO A 409 -24.83 22.83 -3.41
N LYS A 410 -25.79 23.72 -3.06
CA LYS A 410 -26.30 24.77 -3.98
C LYS A 410 -25.22 25.75 -4.47
N GLY A 411 -24.15 25.91 -3.70
CA GLY A 411 -23.03 26.79 -4.03
C GLY A 411 -22.24 26.39 -5.28
N LEU A 412 -22.37 25.13 -5.71
CA LEU A 412 -21.68 24.65 -6.92
C LEU A 412 -22.16 25.37 -8.19
N GLU A 413 -23.39 25.88 -8.18
CA GLU A 413 -23.97 26.67 -9.27
C GLU A 413 -23.15 27.93 -9.60
N ALA A 414 -22.28 28.41 -8.70
CA ALA A 414 -21.42 29.55 -8.99
C ALA A 414 -20.10 29.17 -9.70
N LEU A 415 -19.75 27.88 -9.78
CA LEU A 415 -18.42 27.39 -10.18
C LEU A 415 -18.28 27.19 -11.70
N GLY A 416 -18.49 28.24 -12.49
CA GLY A 416 -18.42 28.18 -13.96
C GLY A 416 -17.04 27.84 -14.57
N SER A 417 -15.98 27.74 -13.76
CA SER A 417 -14.63 27.35 -14.21
C SER A 417 -14.28 25.88 -13.91
N LEU A 418 -15.20 25.13 -13.29
CA LEU A 418 -14.95 23.80 -12.78
C LEU A 418 -14.71 22.80 -13.92
N LYS A 419 -13.60 22.08 -13.88
CA LYS A 419 -13.19 21.09 -14.89
C LYS A 419 -13.28 19.66 -14.38
N GLU A 420 -13.00 19.46 -13.10
CA GLU A 420 -13.02 18.14 -12.45
C GLU A 420 -13.85 18.18 -11.17
N LEU A 421 -14.77 17.22 -11.04
CA LEU A 421 -15.63 17.04 -9.87
C LEU A 421 -15.61 15.58 -9.41
N GLN A 422 -15.30 15.35 -8.14
CA GLN A 422 -15.32 14.03 -7.51
C GLN A 422 -16.33 13.99 -6.37
N LEU A 423 -17.23 13.01 -6.41
CA LEU A 423 -18.38 12.84 -5.51
C LEU A 423 -18.55 11.39 -5.08
N THR A 424 -17.53 10.54 -5.24
CA THR A 424 -17.62 9.13 -4.86
C THR A 424 -17.80 8.99 -3.35
N THR A 425 -18.40 7.90 -2.90
CA THR A 425 -18.73 7.63 -1.50
C THR A 425 -19.64 8.72 -0.90
N ASN A 426 -20.72 9.07 -1.60
CA ASN A 426 -21.84 9.91 -1.15
C ASN A 426 -23.17 9.25 -1.52
N ALA A 427 -23.60 8.25 -0.73
CA ALA A 427 -24.75 7.41 -1.06
C ALA A 427 -26.09 8.18 -1.11
N GLY A 428 -26.17 9.33 -0.42
CA GLY A 428 -27.36 10.18 -0.38
C GLY A 428 -27.59 11.02 -1.64
N ILE A 429 -26.57 11.29 -2.45
CA ILE A 429 -26.70 12.10 -3.67
C ILE A 429 -27.34 11.27 -4.78
N LYS A 430 -28.63 11.48 -4.96
CA LYS A 430 -29.43 10.78 -5.99
C LYS A 430 -29.60 11.57 -7.29
N GLN A 431 -29.29 12.87 -7.31
CA GLN A 431 -29.43 13.77 -8.47
C GLN A 431 -28.35 14.89 -8.48
N LEU A 432 -27.87 15.32 -9.66
CA LEU A 432 -26.75 16.31 -9.85
C LEU A 432 -27.14 17.78 -10.18
N ALA A 433 -27.18 18.75 -9.25
CA ALA A 433 -27.79 20.10 -9.48
C ALA A 433 -27.49 20.78 -10.83
N ALA A 434 -28.52 21.23 -11.55
CA ALA A 434 -28.35 22.01 -12.79
C ALA A 434 -27.58 23.32 -12.53
N GLY A 435 -26.65 23.70 -13.41
CA GLY A 435 -25.83 24.90 -13.24
C GLY A 435 -24.93 25.25 -14.44
N PRO A 436 -24.09 26.29 -14.31
CA PRO A 436 -23.11 26.67 -15.32
C PRO A 436 -21.84 25.82 -15.30
N TRP A 437 -21.50 25.18 -14.17
CA TRP A 437 -20.32 24.32 -14.03
C TRP A 437 -20.34 23.10 -14.96
N GLN A 438 -21.52 22.64 -15.37
CA GLN A 438 -21.68 21.55 -16.34
C GLN A 438 -21.02 21.87 -17.68
N SER A 439 -21.08 23.13 -18.11
CA SER A 439 -20.57 23.54 -19.43
C SER A 439 -19.04 23.51 -19.52
N SER A 440 -18.35 23.63 -18.38
CA SER A 440 -16.89 23.61 -18.28
C SER A 440 -16.32 22.26 -17.83
N LEU A 441 -17.18 21.34 -17.36
CA LEU A 441 -16.74 20.10 -16.74
C LEU A 441 -16.21 19.09 -17.78
N THR A 442 -14.97 18.64 -17.57
CA THR A 442 -14.30 17.64 -18.41
C THR A 442 -14.23 16.26 -17.78
N LYS A 443 -14.29 16.20 -16.43
CA LYS A 443 -14.15 14.96 -15.65
C LYS A 443 -15.16 14.92 -14.49
N LEU A 444 -15.88 13.81 -14.38
CA LEU A 444 -16.81 13.52 -13.27
C LEU A 444 -16.56 12.10 -12.73
N GLU A 445 -16.41 12.00 -11.41
CA GLU A 445 -16.41 10.72 -10.69
C GLU A 445 -17.51 10.72 -9.62
N ALA A 446 -18.38 9.70 -9.61
CA ALA A 446 -19.52 9.60 -8.69
C ALA A 446 -19.93 8.15 -8.43
N ASP A 447 -20.78 7.92 -7.43
CA ASP A 447 -21.24 6.57 -7.04
C ASP A 447 -22.31 5.97 -7.95
N TRP A 448 -22.40 4.64 -7.93
CA TRP A 448 -23.49 3.90 -8.58
C TRP A 448 -24.90 4.30 -8.15
N GLY A 449 -25.11 4.72 -6.90
CA GLY A 449 -26.43 5.14 -6.41
C GLY A 449 -27.02 6.33 -7.20
N LEU A 450 -26.16 7.19 -7.71
CA LEU A 450 -26.53 8.28 -8.61
C LEU A 450 -26.97 7.78 -9.99
N ALA A 451 -26.30 6.74 -10.50
CA ALA A 451 -26.64 6.11 -11.78
C ALA A 451 -27.93 5.26 -11.67
N ASP A 452 -28.17 4.60 -10.54
CA ASP A 452 -29.34 3.75 -10.34
C ASP A 452 -30.62 4.57 -10.15
N ALA A 453 -30.57 5.63 -9.32
CA ALA A 453 -31.65 6.62 -9.22
C ALA A 453 -31.97 7.28 -10.57
N ALA A 454 -30.95 7.43 -11.43
CA ALA A 454 -31.12 7.95 -12.76
C ALA A 454 -31.79 6.99 -13.74
N LEU A 455 -31.57 5.69 -13.57
CA LEU A 455 -32.09 4.62 -14.42
C LEU A 455 -33.50 4.18 -14.00
N ASP A 456 -33.80 4.16 -12.70
CA ASP A 456 -35.12 3.81 -12.15
C ASP A 456 -36.20 4.87 -12.45
N ALA A 457 -35.80 6.09 -12.77
CA ALA A 457 -36.70 7.16 -13.24
C ALA A 457 -37.19 6.98 -14.70
N GLY A 458 -36.95 5.83 -15.33
CA GLY A 458 -37.55 5.46 -16.62
C GLY A 458 -36.97 6.17 -17.85
N GLY A 459 -35.81 6.82 -17.74
CA GLY A 459 -35.12 7.36 -18.90
C GLY A 459 -33.76 7.93 -18.54
N ALA A 460 -32.75 7.62 -19.36
CA ALA A 460 -31.44 8.28 -19.33
C ALA A 460 -31.52 9.82 -19.48
N GLY A 461 -32.73 10.37 -19.72
CA GLY A 461 -33.02 11.80 -19.79
C GLY A 461 -33.64 12.45 -18.54
N HIS A 462 -34.15 11.70 -17.55
CA HIS A 462 -34.97 12.26 -16.45
C HIS A 462 -34.25 12.46 -15.11
N ALA A 463 -33.04 11.94 -14.96
CA ALA A 463 -32.22 12.14 -13.75
C ALA A 463 -31.43 13.46 -13.72
N LEU A 464 -31.42 14.16 -14.85
CA LEU A 464 -30.86 15.49 -15.00
C LEU A 464 -32.01 16.51 -15.08
N TRP A 465 -32.64 16.72 -13.90
CA TRP A 465 -33.41 17.91 -13.44
C TRP A 465 -34.81 18.19 -14.03
N GLY A 466 -35.85 18.02 -13.18
CA GLY A 466 -37.14 18.75 -13.22
C GLY A 466 -38.33 18.07 -13.94
N MET A 467 -39.41 17.73 -13.20
CA MET A 467 -40.62 16.96 -13.61
C MET A 467 -41.61 17.70 -14.55
N THR A 468 -42.43 17.03 -15.37
CA THR A 468 -43.73 16.32 -15.11
C THR A 468 -44.08 15.41 -16.33
N ALA A 469 -44.95 14.39 -16.36
CA ALA A 469 -46.00 13.85 -15.49
C ALA A 469 -46.14 12.31 -15.68
N LEU A 470 -46.65 11.64 -14.64
CA LEU A 470 -47.20 10.27 -14.56
C LEU A 470 -47.30 9.43 -15.84
N GLN A 471 -46.61 8.27 -15.83
CA GLN A 471 -46.95 6.93 -16.36
C GLN A 471 -45.60 6.19 -16.54
N ALA A 472 -45.31 4.97 -16.06
CA ALA A 472 -46.11 3.90 -15.49
C ALA A 472 -45.18 2.89 -14.77
N LEU A 473 -45.77 2.09 -13.88
CA LEU A 473 -45.20 0.92 -13.20
C LEU A 473 -44.50 -0.07 -14.16
N THR A 474 -43.43 -0.75 -13.74
CA THR A 474 -43.48 -2.14 -13.19
C THR A 474 -42.10 -2.71 -12.81
N VAL A 475 -42.05 -3.20 -11.56
CA VAL A 475 -41.45 -4.47 -11.08
C VAL A 475 -39.97 -4.75 -11.34
N TYR A 476 -39.21 -4.61 -10.25
CA TYR A 476 -38.00 -5.36 -9.94
C TYR A 476 -38.33 -6.84 -9.79
N GLN A 477 -37.81 -7.69 -10.68
CA GLN A 477 -37.50 -9.10 -10.42
C GLN A 477 -36.62 -9.63 -11.56
N GLY A 478 -35.34 -9.91 -11.25
CA GLY A 478 -34.45 -10.69 -12.11
C GLY A 478 -33.37 -9.91 -12.84
N TYR A 479 -32.25 -9.64 -12.18
CA TYR A 479 -30.95 -9.61 -12.86
C TYR A 479 -30.61 -11.06 -13.25
N PRO A 480 -30.25 -11.35 -14.52
CA PRO A 480 -28.92 -10.98 -15.01
C PRO A 480 -28.90 -10.59 -16.51
N LYS A 481 -28.45 -9.36 -16.84
CA LYS A 481 -27.90 -8.97 -18.16
C LYS A 481 -27.11 -7.65 -18.03
N PRO A 482 -26.15 -7.37 -18.93
CA PRO A 482 -24.89 -6.75 -18.54
C PRO A 482 -25.08 -5.27 -18.22
N ILE A 483 -24.48 -4.87 -17.11
CA ILE A 483 -24.27 -3.49 -16.64
C ILE A 483 -23.85 -2.54 -17.79
N THR A 484 -23.22 -3.06 -18.84
CA THR A 484 -22.71 -2.32 -20.00
C THR A 484 -23.77 -1.56 -20.80
N THR A 485 -24.94 -2.11 -21.09
CA THR A 485 -25.90 -1.45 -22.00
C THR A 485 -26.60 -0.25 -21.36
N LYS A 486 -26.94 -0.34 -20.07
CA LYS A 486 -27.48 0.80 -19.29
C LYS A 486 -26.39 1.85 -19.03
N LEU A 487 -25.16 1.41 -18.77
CA LEU A 487 -24.02 2.30 -18.56
C LEU A 487 -23.63 3.05 -19.83
N ASP A 488 -23.69 2.41 -21.00
CA ASP A 488 -23.39 3.04 -22.29
C ASP A 488 -24.49 4.04 -22.69
N ALA A 489 -25.75 3.74 -22.41
CA ALA A 489 -26.86 4.68 -22.58
C ALA A 489 -26.72 5.89 -21.64
N PHE A 490 -26.34 5.67 -20.37
CA PHE A 490 -26.06 6.74 -19.43
C PHE A 490 -24.87 7.60 -19.88
N ARG A 491 -23.75 6.97 -20.29
CA ARG A 491 -22.57 7.66 -20.83
C ARG A 491 -22.91 8.47 -22.08
N ALA A 492 -23.76 7.95 -22.97
CA ALA A 492 -24.23 8.65 -24.15
C ALA A 492 -25.08 9.88 -23.79
N ALA A 493 -26.05 9.74 -22.88
CA ALA A 493 -26.90 10.85 -22.43
C ALA A 493 -26.11 11.94 -21.68
N ALA A 494 -25.13 11.53 -20.85
CA ALA A 494 -24.22 12.46 -20.17
C ALA A 494 -23.34 13.22 -21.18
N ARG A 495 -22.84 12.56 -22.23
CA ARG A 495 -22.04 13.18 -23.30
C ARG A 495 -22.86 14.04 -24.26
N GLU A 496 -24.13 13.73 -24.49
CA GLU A 496 -25.03 14.55 -25.31
C GLU A 496 -25.33 15.91 -24.64
N ARG A 497 -25.46 15.92 -23.30
CA ARG A 497 -25.73 17.12 -22.50
C ARG A 497 -24.48 17.85 -22.02
N VAL A 498 -23.36 17.15 -21.83
CA VAL A 498 -22.03 17.74 -21.56
C VAL A 498 -21.06 17.24 -22.63
N PRO A 499 -21.07 17.83 -23.84
CA PRO A 499 -20.25 17.38 -24.97
C PRO A 499 -18.74 17.40 -24.69
N GLN A 500 -18.31 18.19 -23.71
CA GLN A 500 -16.91 18.34 -23.31
C GLN A 500 -16.44 17.27 -22.32
N LEU A 501 -17.32 16.38 -21.86
CA LEU A 501 -17.00 15.35 -20.87
C LEU A 501 -16.15 14.23 -21.50
N THR A 502 -14.84 14.29 -21.25
CA THR A 502 -13.86 13.33 -21.78
C THR A 502 -13.70 12.10 -20.89
N GLN A 503 -13.93 12.25 -19.58
CA GLN A 503 -13.75 11.19 -18.59
C GLN A 503 -14.95 11.11 -17.63
N LEU A 504 -15.60 9.94 -17.60
CA LEU A 504 -16.73 9.64 -16.70
C LEU A 504 -16.51 8.27 -16.06
N ARG A 505 -16.36 8.23 -14.74
CA ARG A 505 -16.13 7.00 -13.96
C ARG A 505 -17.19 6.85 -12.86
N PHE A 506 -17.67 5.62 -12.71
CA PHE A 506 -18.57 5.22 -11.64
C PHE A 506 -17.89 4.16 -10.78
N TRP A 507 -18.07 4.28 -9.48
CA TRP A 507 -17.49 3.40 -8.46
C TRP A 507 -18.59 2.65 -7.71
#